data_AF-K2H615-F1
#
_entry.id   AF-K2H615-F1
#
_cell.length_a   1.000
_cell.length_b   1.000
_cell.length_c   1.000
_cell.angle_alpha   90.00
_cell.angle_beta   90.00
_cell.angle_gamma   90.00
#
_symmetry.space_group_name_H-M   'P 1'
#
loop_
_entity.id
_entity.type
_entity.pdbx_description
1 polymer ?
#
loop_
_entity_poly.entity_id
_entity_poly.type
_entity_poly.pdbx_seq_one_letter_code
_entity_poly.pdbx_strand_id
1 'polypeptide(L)'
;MTIVYKRMSKYVGRLFSPRDDHVKKFFSNYPICGIRNLGNTCFISSVLQSLANTQQIRSYCFHHYNPIKGRAGDKSVYHGSLLNAFINLTNAIWSGNYRFVTSLAIKDIVSETHPQYEGKEQNDAHEFLLIFLEMLENELNTKDINNFSSSISPLLLTPIPCRGTIKTYSHENSPSKIYYSPFEVEMNETESDDSSSDYYFSKNLISDVFKGRIKRVTECSMCHYSSEIFEEFISLSVPVPQWYSNETHPISLESCIELFLHYENIDDWYCEKCNKKRKAKIYSTISDIPKVLIIQLVRIYSKKYPIQQVLFPLNDLVVQTSPNHFDFYDLYSFIV
;
A
#
# COMPACT_ATOMS: atom_id res chain seq x y z
N MET A 1 22.67 -21.84 -10.62
CA MET A 1 22.48 -20.47 -10.12
C MET A 1 23.37 -19.44 -10.86
N THR A 2 23.44 -19.48 -12.21
CA THR A 2 24.42 -18.66 -12.98
C THR A 2 23.94 -18.24 -14.37
N ILE A 3 22.63 -18.23 -14.67
CA ILE A 3 22.15 -17.93 -16.03
C ILE A 3 20.93 -17.00 -16.02
N VAL A 4 21.05 -15.80 -15.43
CA VAL A 4 20.35 -14.57 -15.92
C VAL A 4 21.13 -13.28 -15.55
N TYR A 5 22.46 -13.31 -15.48
CA TYR A 5 23.28 -12.06 -15.42
C TYR A 5 23.61 -11.55 -16.83
N LYS A 6 22.61 -11.48 -17.71
CA LYS A 6 22.80 -10.90 -19.04
C LYS A 6 22.86 -9.38 -18.88
N ARG A 7 24.09 -8.86 -18.76
CA ARG A 7 24.51 -7.45 -18.91
C ARG A 7 23.34 -6.47 -19.02
N MET A 8 22.84 -5.97 -17.89
CA MET A 8 22.14 -4.69 -17.89
C MET A 8 23.08 -3.68 -18.53
N SER A 9 22.66 -3.08 -19.63
CA SER A 9 23.56 -2.28 -20.45
C SER A 9 24.10 -1.10 -19.63
N LYS A 10 25.32 -0.63 -19.96
CA LYS A 10 25.96 0.57 -19.39
C LYS A 10 25.03 1.81 -19.31
N TYR A 11 23.87 1.77 -19.96
CA TYR A 11 22.87 2.83 -20.04
C TYR A 11 21.99 2.95 -18.80
N VAL A 12 21.77 1.88 -18.03
CA VAL A 12 20.97 1.98 -16.80
C VAL A 12 21.68 2.85 -15.75
N GLY A 13 23.01 2.96 -15.79
CA GLY A 13 23.75 3.92 -14.98
C GLY A 13 23.30 5.37 -15.23
N ARG A 14 23.26 5.77 -16.50
CA ARG A 14 22.86 7.12 -16.87
C ARG A 14 21.36 7.39 -16.79
N LEU A 15 20.53 6.55 -16.15
CA LEU A 15 19.14 6.88 -15.80
C LEU A 15 19.02 7.74 -14.53
N PHE A 16 20.06 7.79 -13.69
CA PHE A 16 19.92 8.27 -12.31
C PHE A 16 20.66 9.56 -11.94
N SER A 17 21.61 10.01 -12.77
CA SER A 17 22.38 11.23 -12.56
C SER A 17 23.16 11.58 -13.84
N PRO A 18 23.33 12.87 -14.21
CA PRO A 18 24.25 13.28 -15.29
C PRO A 18 25.74 13.09 -14.92
N ARG A 19 26.04 12.72 -13.67
CA ARG A 19 27.38 12.37 -13.18
C ARG A 19 27.44 10.86 -12.91
N ASP A 20 28.56 10.22 -13.22
CA ASP A 20 28.80 8.77 -12.97
C ASP A 20 29.05 8.42 -11.48
N ASP A 21 28.59 9.27 -10.56
CA ASP A 21 28.78 9.16 -9.11
C ASP A 21 27.80 8.21 -8.41
N HIS A 22 26.84 7.68 -9.18
CA HIS A 22 25.72 6.87 -8.71
C HIS A 22 26.03 5.37 -8.71
N VAL A 23 27.02 4.88 -9.46
CA VAL A 23 27.36 3.45 -9.54
C VAL A 23 28.21 3.04 -8.33
N LYS A 24 27.89 1.90 -7.70
CA LYS A 24 28.76 1.33 -6.66
C LYS A 24 30.08 0.89 -7.26
N LYS A 25 31.19 1.32 -6.67
CA LYS A 25 32.55 0.83 -7.00
C LYS A 25 32.80 -0.59 -6.49
N PHE A 26 32.02 -1.05 -5.51
CA PHE A 26 32.14 -2.38 -4.88
C PHE A 26 30.76 -3.02 -4.72
N PHE A 27 30.66 -4.30 -5.04
CA PHE A 27 29.44 -5.08 -4.84
C PHE A 27 29.21 -5.30 -3.34
N SER A 28 28.00 -4.97 -2.88
CA SER A 28 27.51 -5.31 -1.53
C SER A 28 26.50 -6.44 -1.69
N ASN A 29 26.56 -7.45 -0.83
CA ASN A 29 25.57 -8.54 -0.80
C ASN A 29 24.16 -8.03 -0.45
N TYR A 30 24.05 -6.81 0.07
CA TYR A 30 22.78 -6.13 0.34
C TYR A 30 22.60 -4.93 -0.60
N PRO A 31 21.47 -4.84 -1.33
CA PRO A 31 21.19 -3.75 -2.26
C PRO A 31 20.73 -2.48 -1.52
N ILE A 32 21.63 -1.87 -0.74
CA ILE A 32 21.40 -0.57 -0.10
C ILE A 32 21.56 0.53 -1.16
N CYS A 33 20.51 1.30 -1.43
CA CYS A 33 20.50 2.37 -2.42
C CYS A 33 19.68 3.58 -1.92
N GLY A 34 20.28 4.76 -1.89
CA GLY A 34 19.58 6.01 -1.55
C GLY A 34 18.72 6.57 -2.69
N ILE A 35 17.91 7.59 -2.40
CA ILE A 35 17.25 8.43 -3.43
C ILE A 35 17.80 9.85 -3.30
N ARG A 36 18.22 10.44 -4.42
CA ARG A 36 18.77 11.80 -4.49
C ARG A 36 17.66 12.82 -4.26
N ASN A 37 17.88 13.75 -3.33
CA ASN A 37 16.99 14.88 -3.11
C ASN A 37 17.09 15.88 -4.28
N LEU A 38 15.94 16.23 -4.87
CA LEU A 38 15.78 17.16 -5.99
C LEU A 38 15.36 18.59 -5.56
N GLY A 39 15.49 18.88 -4.26
CA GLY A 39 15.07 20.14 -3.62
C GLY A 39 13.81 19.94 -2.79
N ASN A 40 13.95 19.85 -1.46
CA ASN A 40 12.87 19.59 -0.51
C ASN A 40 12.00 18.35 -0.84
N THR A 41 12.56 17.35 -1.53
CA THR A 41 11.85 16.11 -1.95
C THR A 41 12.08 14.92 -1.00
N CYS A 42 12.39 15.18 0.27
CA CYS A 42 12.58 14.12 1.27
C CYS A 42 11.27 13.36 1.56
N PHE A 43 10.12 14.02 1.47
CA PHE A 43 8.80 13.40 1.57
C PHE A 43 8.56 12.36 0.46
N ILE A 44 8.92 12.68 -0.79
CA ILE A 44 8.89 11.72 -1.92
C ILE A 44 9.86 10.56 -1.67
N SER A 45 11.09 10.89 -1.26
CA SER A 45 12.16 9.90 -1.10
C SER A 45 11.82 8.87 -0.02
N SER A 46 11.29 9.31 1.12
CA SER A 46 10.92 8.43 2.25
C SER A 46 9.74 7.52 1.91
N VAL A 47 8.73 8.03 1.20
CA VAL A 47 7.60 7.24 0.69
C VAL A 47 8.06 6.19 -0.30
N LEU A 48 8.85 6.58 -1.30
CA LEU A 48 9.33 5.64 -2.32
C LEU A 48 10.25 4.56 -1.75
N GLN A 49 11.09 4.89 -0.76
CA GLN A 49 11.87 3.88 -0.04
C GLN A 49 10.96 2.90 0.70
N SER A 50 9.93 3.39 1.39
CA SER A 50 9.00 2.53 2.12
C SER A 50 8.24 1.59 1.18
N LEU A 51 7.69 2.11 0.07
CA LEU A 51 6.95 1.30 -0.90
C LEU A 51 7.85 0.32 -1.67
N ALA A 52 9.08 0.72 -2.03
CA ALA A 52 10.03 -0.17 -2.68
C ALA A 52 10.48 -1.33 -1.77
N ASN A 53 10.39 -1.17 -0.44
CA ASN A 53 10.67 -2.23 0.52
C ASN A 53 9.45 -3.11 0.85
N THR A 54 8.24 -2.75 0.38
CA THR A 54 7.07 -3.62 0.49
C THR A 54 7.27 -4.87 -0.38
N GLN A 55 7.27 -6.06 0.23
CA GLN A 55 7.61 -7.32 -0.45
C GLN A 55 6.71 -7.60 -1.67
N GLN A 56 5.41 -7.35 -1.54
CA GLN A 56 4.40 -7.56 -2.57
C GLN A 56 4.64 -6.63 -3.77
N ILE A 57 4.85 -5.34 -3.50
CA ILE A 57 5.20 -4.34 -4.52
C ILE A 57 6.51 -4.69 -5.21
N ARG A 58 7.54 -5.02 -4.43
CA ARG A 58 8.86 -5.40 -4.96
C ARG A 58 8.77 -6.61 -5.88
N SER A 59 8.04 -7.65 -5.45
CA SER A 59 7.81 -8.85 -6.26
C SER A 59 7.11 -8.49 -7.58
N TYR A 60 6.05 -7.70 -7.52
CA TYR A 60 5.35 -7.21 -8.72
C TYR A 60 6.29 -6.44 -9.65
N CYS A 61 7.08 -5.49 -9.13
CA CYS A 61 8.01 -4.72 -9.94
C CYS A 61 9.07 -5.60 -10.63
N PHE A 62 9.53 -6.69 -10.01
CA PHE A 62 10.48 -7.61 -10.65
C PHE A 62 9.86 -8.38 -11.82
N HIS A 63 8.64 -8.89 -11.66
CA HIS A 63 7.96 -9.66 -12.70
C HIS A 63 7.50 -8.80 -13.90
N HIS A 64 7.16 -7.53 -13.65
CA HIS A 64 6.72 -6.59 -14.68
C HIS A 64 7.84 -5.65 -15.15
N TYR A 65 9.11 -6.01 -14.92
CA TYR A 65 10.23 -5.16 -15.31
C TYR A 65 10.34 -5.05 -16.84
N ASN A 66 10.11 -3.85 -17.36
CA ASN A 66 10.41 -3.49 -18.73
C ASN A 66 11.44 -2.34 -18.76
N PRO A 67 12.71 -2.61 -19.13
CA PRO A 67 13.77 -1.62 -19.07
C PRO A 67 13.51 -0.49 -20.04
N ILE A 68 13.43 0.72 -19.50
CA ILE A 68 13.22 1.90 -20.34
C ILE A 68 14.53 2.30 -21.04
N LYS A 69 14.44 2.51 -22.36
CA LYS A 69 15.57 2.95 -23.19
C LYS A 69 15.53 4.48 -23.33
N GLY A 70 16.55 5.18 -22.83
CA GLY A 70 16.60 6.65 -22.91
C GLY A 70 17.68 7.28 -22.03
N ARG A 71 17.71 8.62 -21.96
CA ARG A 71 18.65 9.41 -21.14
C ARG A 71 18.03 9.79 -19.78
N ALA A 72 18.81 9.81 -18.69
CA ALA A 72 18.37 10.41 -17.41
C ALA A 72 17.81 11.81 -17.61
N GLY A 73 16.68 12.08 -16.95
CA GLY A 73 16.04 13.39 -16.95
C GLY A 73 15.38 13.78 -18.26
N ASP A 74 15.37 12.89 -19.26
CA ASP A 74 14.54 13.05 -20.43
C ASP A 74 13.11 12.59 -20.09
N LYS A 75 12.19 13.54 -20.00
CA LYS A 75 10.78 13.30 -19.65
C LYS A 75 10.09 12.37 -20.66
N SER A 76 10.53 12.37 -21.91
CA SER A 76 9.93 11.56 -22.98
C SER A 76 10.10 10.04 -22.76
N VAL A 77 11.10 9.67 -21.96
CA VAL A 77 11.53 8.28 -21.73
C VAL A 77 10.47 7.49 -20.95
N TYR A 78 9.75 8.13 -20.04
CA TYR A 78 8.75 7.45 -19.20
C TYR A 78 7.34 7.49 -19.80
N HIS A 79 7.14 8.19 -20.93
CA HIS A 79 5.86 8.31 -21.64
C HIS A 79 4.66 8.65 -20.73
N GLY A 80 4.88 9.39 -19.64
CA GLY A 80 3.84 9.74 -18.67
C GLY A 80 3.34 8.59 -17.78
N SER A 81 3.88 7.36 -17.86
CA SER A 81 3.43 6.25 -17.00
C SER A 81 4.17 6.24 -15.67
N LEU A 82 3.44 6.60 -14.61
CA LEU A 82 3.87 6.53 -13.23
C LEU A 82 4.25 5.11 -12.83
N LEU A 83 3.44 4.12 -13.22
CA LEU A 83 3.69 2.71 -12.91
C LEU A 83 5.03 2.24 -13.49
N ASN A 84 5.31 2.57 -14.76
CA ASN A 84 6.57 2.18 -15.39
C ASN A 84 7.77 2.89 -14.76
N ALA A 85 7.63 4.18 -14.42
CA ALA A 85 8.65 4.93 -13.71
C ALA A 85 8.96 4.30 -12.32
N PHE A 86 7.92 3.92 -11.58
CA PHE A 86 8.05 3.29 -10.28
C PHE A 86 8.66 1.88 -10.36
N ILE A 87 8.22 1.05 -11.31
CA ILE A 87 8.82 -0.27 -11.56
C ILE A 87 10.33 -0.15 -11.82
N ASN A 88 10.74 0.76 -12.69
CA ASN A 88 12.15 0.93 -13.03
C ASN A 88 12.96 1.49 -11.85
N LEU A 89 12.39 2.40 -11.06
CA LEU A 89 13.03 2.90 -9.85
C LEU A 89 13.25 1.78 -8.82
N THR A 90 12.22 0.99 -8.53
CA THR A 90 12.29 -0.13 -7.58
C THR A 90 13.32 -1.18 -8.01
N ASN A 91 13.33 -1.56 -9.29
CA ASN A 91 14.33 -2.48 -9.83
C ASN A 91 15.75 -1.92 -9.70
N ALA A 92 15.94 -0.61 -9.90
CA ALA A 92 17.23 0.03 -9.74
C ALA A 92 17.70 0.05 -8.28
N ILE A 93 16.81 0.41 -7.34
CA ILE A 93 17.08 0.38 -5.89
C ILE A 93 17.58 -1.02 -5.48
N TRP A 94 16.88 -2.07 -5.93
CA TRP A 94 17.18 -3.45 -5.57
C TRP A 94 18.26 -4.13 -6.42
N SER A 95 18.77 -3.48 -7.47
CA SER A 95 19.77 -4.07 -8.37
C SER A 95 21.14 -4.29 -7.73
N GLY A 96 21.43 -3.60 -6.60
CA GLY A 96 22.76 -3.58 -5.98
C GLY A 96 23.81 -2.78 -6.75
N ASN A 97 23.49 -2.27 -7.94
CA ASN A 97 24.43 -1.57 -8.82
C ASN A 97 24.62 -0.08 -8.45
N TYR A 98 23.69 0.48 -7.69
CA TYR A 98 23.63 1.93 -7.44
C TYR A 98 23.79 2.27 -5.96
N ARG A 99 24.57 3.32 -5.69
CA ARG A 99 24.66 3.97 -4.37
C ARG A 99 23.42 4.80 -4.11
N PHE A 100 22.93 5.49 -5.13
CA PHE A 100 21.67 6.23 -5.09
C PHE A 100 21.04 6.32 -6.48
N VAL A 101 19.73 6.50 -6.52
CA VAL A 101 18.91 6.73 -7.72
C VAL A 101 18.23 8.11 -7.67
N THR A 102 17.58 8.55 -8.75
CA THR A 102 16.77 9.78 -8.77
C THR A 102 15.31 9.45 -9.06
N SER A 103 14.38 10.13 -8.40
CA SER A 103 12.93 9.98 -8.59
C SER A 103 12.33 11.07 -9.49
N LEU A 104 13.14 11.71 -10.35
CA LEU A 104 12.72 12.86 -11.16
C LEU A 104 11.50 12.55 -12.04
N ALA A 105 11.45 11.38 -12.67
CA ALA A 105 10.32 10.96 -13.49
C ALA A 105 9.00 10.91 -12.68
N ILE A 106 9.07 10.33 -11.48
CA ILE A 106 7.93 10.26 -10.57
C ILE A 106 7.52 11.67 -10.14
N LYS A 107 8.49 12.52 -9.75
CA LYS A 107 8.21 13.91 -9.38
C LYS A 107 7.50 14.65 -10.53
N ASP A 108 8.03 14.55 -11.74
CA ASP A 108 7.48 15.23 -12.91
C ASP A 108 6.04 14.77 -13.21
N ILE A 109 5.80 13.46 -13.31
CA ILE A 109 4.47 12.89 -13.62
C ILE A 109 3.43 13.24 -12.53
N VAL A 110 3.80 13.12 -11.25
CA VAL A 110 2.89 13.49 -10.16
C VAL A 110 2.61 14.99 -10.18
N SER A 111 3.60 15.83 -10.48
CA SER A 111 3.43 17.29 -10.54
C SER A 111 2.51 17.76 -11.68
N GLU A 112 2.38 16.98 -12.76
CA GLU A 112 1.47 17.29 -13.87
C GLU A 112 -0.01 17.24 -13.45
N THR A 113 -0.35 16.36 -12.50
CA THR A 113 -1.71 16.21 -11.98
C THR A 113 -1.91 16.93 -10.64
N HIS A 114 -0.83 17.11 -9.87
CA HIS A 114 -0.82 17.69 -8.53
C HIS A 114 0.24 18.81 -8.46
N PRO A 115 -0.11 20.04 -8.91
CA PRO A 115 0.85 21.15 -9.06
C PRO A 115 1.59 21.55 -7.78
N GLN A 116 1.07 21.21 -6.59
CA GLN A 116 1.76 21.44 -5.31
C GLN A 116 3.15 20.78 -5.24
N TYR A 117 3.39 19.74 -6.03
CA TYR A 117 4.68 19.03 -6.08
C TYR A 117 5.64 19.55 -7.17
N GLU A 118 5.21 20.51 -8.01
CA GLU A 118 6.05 21.09 -9.06
C GLU A 118 7.22 21.88 -8.45
N GLY A 119 6.91 22.65 -7.40
CA GLY A 119 7.85 23.51 -6.71
C GLY A 119 8.92 22.77 -5.90
N LYS A 120 9.59 23.54 -5.04
CA LYS A 120 10.58 23.04 -4.05
C LYS A 120 10.09 23.31 -2.64
N GLU A 121 8.78 23.33 -2.42
CA GLU A 121 8.21 23.49 -1.09
C GLU A 121 8.25 22.16 -0.33
N GLN A 122 8.30 22.25 1.00
CA GLN A 122 8.11 21.10 1.88
C GLN A 122 6.64 20.66 1.81
N ASN A 123 6.38 19.36 1.77
CA ASN A 123 5.04 18.78 1.68
C ASN A 123 4.89 17.61 2.67
N ASP A 124 3.65 17.23 2.95
CA ASP A 124 3.33 16.08 3.80
C ASP A 124 3.61 14.76 3.06
N ALA A 125 4.39 13.88 3.68
CA ALA A 125 4.73 12.57 3.13
C ALA A 125 3.51 11.64 3.05
N HIS A 126 2.58 11.73 4.00
CA HIS A 126 1.37 10.92 3.99
C HIS A 126 0.41 11.34 2.88
N GLU A 127 0.24 12.65 2.67
CA GLU A 127 -0.55 13.17 1.54
C GLU A 127 0.03 12.67 0.21
N PHE A 128 1.35 12.79 0.03
CA PHE A 128 2.02 12.28 -1.16
C PHE A 128 1.86 10.76 -1.32
N LEU A 129 1.94 9.98 -0.23
CA LEU A 129 1.73 8.54 -0.25
C LEU A 129 0.33 8.17 -0.77
N LEU A 130 -0.72 8.80 -0.25
CA LEU A 130 -2.09 8.52 -0.67
C LEU A 130 -2.31 8.87 -2.15
N ILE A 131 -1.87 10.06 -2.57
CA ILE A 131 -1.95 10.50 -3.98
C ILE A 131 -1.17 9.53 -4.89
N PHE A 132 0.03 9.13 -4.48
CA PHE A 132 0.86 8.23 -5.27
C PHE A 132 0.22 6.85 -5.42
N LEU A 133 -0.35 6.29 -4.35
CA LEU A 133 -1.07 5.00 -4.39
C LEU A 133 -2.34 5.09 -5.25
N GLU A 134 -3.10 6.17 -5.15
CA GLU A 134 -4.29 6.42 -5.98
C GLU A 134 -3.94 6.52 -7.47
N MET A 135 -2.89 7.28 -7.80
CA MET A 135 -2.43 7.39 -9.19
C MET A 135 -1.96 6.04 -9.76
N LEU A 136 -1.23 5.24 -8.97
CA LEU A 136 -0.84 3.89 -9.38
C LEU A 136 -2.04 2.97 -9.58
N GLU A 137 -3.01 3.02 -8.67
CA GLU A 137 -4.26 2.26 -8.74
C GLU A 137 -5.03 2.60 -10.03
N ASN A 138 -5.19 3.89 -10.33
CA ASN A 138 -5.87 4.35 -11.53
C ASN A 138 -5.17 3.89 -12.83
N GLU A 139 -3.84 3.90 -12.87
CA GLU A 139 -3.08 3.38 -14.02
C GLU A 139 -3.23 1.86 -14.20
N LEU A 140 -3.24 1.09 -13.10
CA LEU A 140 -3.43 -0.36 -13.13
C LEU A 140 -4.83 -0.70 -13.66
N ASN A 141 -5.87 -0.03 -13.14
CA ASN A 141 -7.25 -0.23 -13.58
C ASN A 141 -7.47 0.14 -15.06
N THR A 142 -6.78 1.16 -15.58
CA THR A 142 -6.92 1.60 -16.99
C THR A 142 -6.25 0.63 -17.97
N LYS A 143 -5.08 0.08 -17.61
CA LYS A 143 -4.40 -0.94 -18.44
C LYS A 143 -5.24 -2.20 -18.58
N ASP A 144 -6.02 -2.55 -17.56
CA ASP A 144 -6.96 -3.66 -17.62
C ASP A 144 -8.09 -3.42 -18.63
N ILE A 145 -8.71 -2.23 -18.66
CA ILE A 145 -9.76 -1.91 -19.65
C ILE A 145 -9.23 -2.04 -21.09
N ASN A 146 -7.99 -1.62 -21.32
CA ASN A 146 -7.34 -1.74 -22.64
C ASN A 146 -6.92 -3.18 -23.00
N ASN A 147 -6.67 -4.04 -22.01
CA ASN A 147 -6.42 -5.47 -22.21
C ASN A 147 -7.74 -6.27 -22.41
N PHE A 148 -8.85 -5.81 -21.82
CA PHE A 148 -10.18 -6.36 -22.09
C PHE A 148 -10.70 -5.97 -23.49
N SER A 149 -10.42 -4.75 -23.96
CA SER A 149 -10.84 -4.32 -25.31
C SER A 149 -10.08 -5.01 -26.46
N SER A 150 -8.94 -5.64 -26.17
CA SER A 150 -8.17 -6.45 -27.14
C SER A 150 -8.59 -7.94 -27.18
N SER A 151 -9.58 -8.36 -26.38
CA SER A 151 -10.05 -9.75 -26.30
C SER A 151 -11.57 -9.96 -26.45
N ILE A 152 -12.36 -8.91 -26.72
CA ILE A 152 -13.81 -9.08 -26.96
C ILE A 152 -14.08 -9.40 -28.43
N SER A 153 -14.49 -10.65 -28.70
CA SER A 153 -15.21 -10.99 -29.93
C SER A 153 -16.54 -10.22 -29.99
N PRO A 154 -16.98 -9.67 -31.15
CA PRO A 154 -18.06 -8.68 -31.25
C PRO A 154 -19.49 -9.13 -30.86
N LEU A 155 -19.66 -10.27 -30.18
CA LEU A 155 -20.96 -10.85 -29.86
C LEU A 155 -21.51 -10.48 -28.47
N LEU A 156 -20.77 -9.73 -27.65
CA LEU A 156 -21.20 -9.33 -26.29
C LEU A 156 -21.82 -7.92 -26.20
N LEU A 157 -22.03 -7.24 -27.33
CA LEU A 157 -22.67 -5.91 -27.39
C LEU A 157 -24.16 -5.97 -27.76
N THR A 158 -24.85 -7.08 -27.45
CA THR A 158 -26.32 -7.09 -27.45
C THR A 158 -26.85 -6.93 -26.02
N PRO A 159 -27.65 -5.89 -25.74
CA PRO A 159 -28.21 -5.70 -24.41
C PRO A 159 -29.29 -6.75 -24.15
N ILE A 160 -29.12 -7.59 -23.13
CA ILE A 160 -30.15 -8.54 -22.68
C ILE A 160 -30.87 -7.97 -21.45
N PRO A 161 -32.21 -8.00 -21.39
CA PRO A 161 -33.00 -7.21 -20.44
C PRO A 161 -33.12 -7.86 -19.05
N CYS A 162 -33.31 -7.02 -18.02
CA CYS A 162 -33.52 -7.41 -16.63
C CYS A 162 -34.83 -8.21 -16.42
N ARG A 163 -34.74 -9.37 -15.71
CA ARG A 163 -35.83 -9.88 -14.86
C ARG A 163 -35.39 -11.03 -13.93
N GLY A 164 -35.53 -10.81 -12.61
CA GLY A 164 -36.22 -11.72 -11.68
C GLY A 164 -35.49 -12.86 -10.95
N THR A 165 -35.50 -12.74 -9.61
CA THR A 165 -35.68 -13.78 -8.56
C THR A 165 -34.51 -14.64 -8.04
N ILE A 166 -34.43 -14.66 -6.69
CA ILE A 166 -33.49 -15.32 -5.76
C ILE A 166 -33.91 -16.79 -5.45
N LYS A 167 -32.93 -17.68 -5.13
CA LYS A 167 -32.96 -18.83 -4.16
C LYS A 167 -31.56 -19.51 -4.08
N THR A 168 -30.77 -19.43 -2.99
CA THR A 168 -30.61 -20.27 -1.73
C THR A 168 -29.70 -21.53 -1.77
N TYR A 169 -28.59 -21.48 -1.01
CA TYR A 169 -27.75 -22.42 -0.19
C TYR A 169 -27.57 -23.95 -0.45
N SER A 170 -26.33 -24.46 -0.28
CA SER A 170 -25.82 -25.43 0.77
C SER A 170 -24.36 -25.90 0.49
N HIS A 171 -23.40 -25.74 1.42
CA HIS A 171 -22.69 -26.75 2.27
C HIS A 171 -22.20 -28.03 1.54
N GLU A 172 -20.95 -28.55 1.65
CA GLU A 172 -20.20 -28.98 2.86
C GLU A 172 -18.78 -29.58 2.53
N ASN A 173 -17.92 -29.64 3.56
CA ASN A 173 -16.78 -30.58 3.83
C ASN A 173 -15.29 -30.21 3.56
N SER A 174 -14.55 -30.06 4.68
CA SER A 174 -13.11 -30.39 4.89
C SER A 174 -12.99 -31.81 5.50
N PRO A 175 -11.83 -32.49 5.77
CA PRO A 175 -10.66 -31.96 6.53
C PRO A 175 -9.23 -32.56 6.30
N SER A 176 -8.23 -31.87 6.89
CA SER A 176 -6.97 -32.40 7.52
C SER A 176 -5.84 -33.01 6.65
N LYS A 177 -4.52 -32.97 6.95
CA LYS A 177 -3.65 -32.48 8.07
C LYS A 177 -2.15 -32.58 7.61
N ILE A 178 -1.34 -31.56 7.94
CA ILE A 178 0.02 -31.56 8.57
C ILE A 178 1.15 -32.49 8.03
N TYR A 179 2.33 -31.94 7.68
CA TYR A 179 3.66 -32.19 8.32
C TYR A 179 4.79 -31.31 7.69
N TYR A 180 5.74 -30.86 8.53
CA TYR A 180 6.89 -29.98 8.20
C TYR A 180 8.18 -30.74 7.88
N SER A 181 8.94 -30.24 6.88
CA SER A 181 10.43 -30.20 6.75
C SER A 181 11.17 -31.57 6.67
N PRO A 182 12.48 -31.71 6.30
CA PRO A 182 13.49 -30.77 5.75
C PRO A 182 14.25 -31.31 4.49
N PHE A 183 15.09 -30.44 3.90
CA PHE A 183 16.31 -30.76 3.13
C PHE A 183 16.23 -31.22 1.65
N GLU A 184 16.93 -30.42 0.82
CA GLU A 184 17.79 -30.72 -0.35
C GLU A 184 17.50 -31.95 -1.23
N VAL A 185 17.47 -31.76 -2.55
CA VAL A 185 18.39 -32.39 -3.55
C VAL A 185 17.84 -32.33 -5.00
N GLU A 186 18.76 -31.98 -5.90
CA GLU A 186 18.86 -32.26 -7.35
C GLU A 186 17.85 -31.72 -8.38
N MET A 187 18.40 -30.87 -9.27
CA MET A 187 17.85 -30.58 -10.59
C MET A 187 17.99 -31.81 -11.47
N ASN A 188 16.85 -32.39 -11.88
CA ASN A 188 16.77 -33.22 -13.07
C ASN A 188 15.88 -32.52 -14.09
N GLU A 189 16.47 -32.17 -15.23
CA GLU A 189 15.79 -31.69 -16.42
C GLU A 189 14.98 -32.85 -17.01
N THR A 190 13.67 -32.82 -16.83
CA THR A 190 12.73 -33.54 -17.69
C THR A 190 11.59 -32.60 -18.04
N GLU A 191 11.52 -32.25 -19.32
CA GLU A 191 10.38 -31.59 -19.94
C GLU A 191 9.12 -32.43 -19.69
N SER A 192 8.24 -31.91 -18.85
CA SER A 192 6.87 -32.37 -18.76
C SER A 192 6.00 -31.21 -18.31
N ASP A 193 5.10 -30.81 -19.20
CA ASP A 193 3.99 -29.88 -18.96
C ASP A 193 3.34 -30.16 -17.61
N ASP A 194 3.49 -29.25 -16.65
CA ASP A 194 2.56 -29.15 -15.54
C ASP A 194 2.37 -27.70 -15.09
N SER A 195 1.08 -27.43 -14.90
CA SER A 195 0.38 -26.21 -14.56
C SER A 195 1.15 -25.23 -13.66
N SER A 196 1.36 -24.04 -14.23
CA SER A 196 1.69 -22.79 -13.57
C SER A 196 0.84 -22.61 -12.31
N SER A 197 1.46 -22.72 -11.13
CA SER A 197 0.93 -22.12 -9.92
C SER A 197 1.11 -20.61 -10.05
N ASP A 198 0.26 -19.99 -10.86
CA ASP A 198 0.20 -18.56 -11.05
C ASP A 198 -0.23 -17.92 -9.74
N TYR A 199 0.72 -17.31 -9.04
CA TYR A 199 0.47 -16.38 -7.95
C TYR A 199 -0.09 -15.08 -8.55
N TYR A 200 -1.32 -15.15 -9.10
CA TYR A 200 -2.06 -13.97 -9.53
C TYR A 200 -2.32 -13.12 -8.29
N PHE A 201 -1.54 -12.05 -8.10
CA PHE A 201 -2.10 -10.88 -7.43
C PHE A 201 -3.40 -10.56 -8.16
N SER A 202 -4.49 -10.38 -7.41
CA SER A 202 -5.73 -9.94 -7.98
C SER A 202 -5.48 -8.61 -8.70
N LYS A 203 -6.33 -8.33 -9.70
CA LYS A 203 -6.18 -7.38 -10.81
C LYS A 203 -5.67 -5.98 -10.42
N ASN A 204 -5.80 -5.60 -9.15
CA ASN A 204 -5.34 -4.33 -8.62
C ASN A 204 -4.41 -4.53 -7.41
N LEU A 205 -3.10 -4.50 -7.69
CA LEU A 205 -2.00 -4.63 -6.72
C LEU A 205 -2.20 -3.73 -5.49
N ILE A 206 -2.68 -2.50 -5.68
CA ILE A 206 -2.83 -1.54 -4.58
C ILE A 206 -3.96 -1.97 -3.65
N SER A 207 -5.13 -2.31 -4.23
CA SER A 207 -6.27 -2.84 -3.49
C SER A 207 -5.90 -4.09 -2.70
N ASP A 208 -5.21 -5.03 -3.35
CA ASP A 208 -4.83 -6.31 -2.75
C ASP A 208 -3.84 -6.23 -1.59
N VAL A 209 -3.02 -5.18 -1.58
CA VAL A 209 -1.93 -5.03 -0.63
C VAL A 209 -2.34 -4.12 0.51
N PHE A 210 -3.00 -2.99 0.22
CA PHE A 210 -3.19 -1.91 1.19
C PHE A 210 -4.64 -1.67 1.61
N LYS A 211 -5.66 -2.15 0.87
CA LYS A 211 -7.05 -1.88 1.26
C LYS A 211 -7.51 -2.80 2.40
N GLY A 212 -8.06 -2.18 3.43
CA GLY A 212 -8.84 -2.82 4.48
C GLY A 212 -10.26 -2.23 4.56
N ARG A 213 -11.07 -2.77 5.47
CA ARG A 213 -12.44 -2.26 5.73
C ARG A 213 -12.70 -2.10 7.22
N ILE A 214 -13.33 -0.99 7.59
CA ILE A 214 -13.87 -0.75 8.93
C ILE A 214 -15.37 -0.99 8.89
N LYS A 215 -15.88 -1.78 9.85
CA LYS A 215 -17.31 -1.94 10.12
C LYS A 215 -17.73 -0.93 11.18
N ARG A 216 -18.67 -0.06 10.84
CA ARG A 216 -19.35 0.89 11.73
C ARG A 216 -20.74 0.36 12.07
N VAL A 217 -21.03 0.24 13.36
CA VAL A 217 -22.35 -0.17 13.87
C VAL A 217 -22.96 0.99 14.64
N THR A 218 -24.05 1.55 14.13
CA THR A 218 -24.78 2.64 14.79
C THR A 218 -26.00 2.07 15.51
N GLU A 219 -26.00 2.11 16.84
CA GLU A 219 -27.04 1.56 17.71
C GLU A 219 -27.88 2.67 18.36
N CYS A 220 -29.20 2.60 18.21
CA CYS A 220 -30.15 3.50 18.86
C CYS A 220 -30.16 3.34 20.38
N SER A 221 -29.92 4.40 21.14
CA SER A 221 -29.93 4.34 22.61
C SER A 221 -31.32 4.13 23.23
N MET A 222 -32.40 4.19 22.45
CA MET A 222 -33.79 4.02 22.93
C MET A 222 -34.41 2.67 22.56
N CYS A 223 -34.19 2.18 21.34
CA CYS A 223 -34.83 0.96 20.84
C CYS A 223 -33.84 -0.15 20.49
N HIS A 224 -32.53 0.11 20.62
CA HIS A 224 -31.44 -0.82 20.32
C HIS A 224 -31.42 -1.35 18.87
N TYR A 225 -32.16 -0.72 17.96
CA TYR A 225 -31.99 -0.97 16.53
C TYR A 225 -30.59 -0.53 16.10
N SER A 226 -29.89 -1.43 15.40
CA SER A 226 -28.55 -1.22 14.88
C SER A 226 -28.56 -1.20 13.35
N SER A 227 -27.83 -0.26 12.76
CA SER A 227 -27.48 -0.26 11.33
C SER A 227 -25.97 -0.49 11.16
N GLU A 228 -25.58 -1.20 10.11
CA GLU A 228 -24.17 -1.50 9.82
C GLU A 228 -23.73 -0.86 8.51
N ILE A 229 -22.54 -0.25 8.50
CA ILE A 229 -21.91 0.35 7.32
C ILE A 229 -20.46 -0.14 7.26
N PHE A 230 -19.96 -0.39 6.05
CA PHE A 230 -18.56 -0.76 5.81
C PHE A 230 -17.86 0.37 5.05
N GLU A 231 -16.71 0.80 5.55
CA GLU A 231 -15.89 1.87 4.99
C GLU A 231 -14.52 1.31 4.59
N GLU A 232 -14.08 1.54 3.36
CA GLU A 232 -12.74 1.13 2.92
C GLU A 232 -11.67 2.11 3.42
N PHE A 233 -10.47 1.61 3.72
CA PHE A 233 -9.31 2.44 4.05
C PHE A 233 -8.03 1.88 3.43
N ILE A 234 -7.10 2.78 3.08
CA ILE A 234 -5.71 2.44 2.69
C ILE A 234 -4.74 2.69 3.86
N SER A 235 -5.07 3.67 4.71
CA SER A 235 -4.26 4.07 5.86
C SER A 235 -5.16 4.35 7.06
N LEU A 236 -4.73 3.91 8.24
CA LEU A 236 -5.35 4.28 9.50
C LEU A 236 -4.69 5.54 10.06
N SER A 237 -5.42 6.66 10.06
CA SER A 237 -4.98 7.91 10.66
C SER A 237 -5.37 7.96 12.13
N VAL A 238 -4.50 7.41 13.00
CA VAL A 238 -4.79 7.26 14.43
C VAL A 238 -4.43 8.54 15.20
N PRO A 239 -5.31 9.04 16.08
CA PRO A 239 -5.03 10.23 16.87
C PRO A 239 -3.97 9.92 17.94
N VAL A 240 -2.99 10.80 18.06
CA VAL A 240 -2.02 10.76 19.17
C VAL A 240 -2.49 11.73 20.26
N PRO A 241 -2.95 11.24 21.42
CA PRO A 241 -3.39 12.12 22.51
C PRO A 241 -2.18 12.90 23.04
N GLN A 242 -2.35 14.21 23.18
CA GLN A 242 -1.33 15.09 23.73
C GLN A 242 -1.64 15.38 25.19
N TRP A 243 -0.71 15.07 26.11
CA TRP A 243 -0.85 15.61 27.45
C TRP A 243 -0.35 17.05 27.51
N TYR A 244 -1.12 17.87 28.22
CA TYR A 244 -0.80 19.27 28.50
C TYR A 244 -0.06 19.37 29.84
N SER A 245 1.00 18.57 29.97
CA SER A 245 1.85 18.51 31.16
C SER A 245 3.32 18.48 30.74
N ASN A 246 4.22 18.85 31.65
CA ASN A 246 5.66 18.78 31.41
C ASN A 246 6.21 17.36 31.56
N GLU A 247 5.43 16.44 32.13
CA GLU A 247 5.77 15.03 32.24
C GLU A 247 5.23 14.28 31.02
N THR A 248 6.13 13.73 30.21
CA THR A 248 5.79 12.85 29.09
C THR A 248 5.88 11.41 29.52
N HIS A 249 4.74 10.74 29.64
CA HIS A 249 4.71 9.28 29.63
C HIS A 249 4.75 8.78 28.17
N PRO A 250 5.32 7.63 27.83
CA PRO A 250 5.12 7.12 26.47
C PRO A 250 3.68 6.59 26.32
N ILE A 251 3.05 6.75 25.16
CA ILE A 251 1.78 6.07 24.84
C ILE A 251 2.06 4.93 23.87
N SER A 252 1.39 3.79 23.99
CA SER A 252 1.54 2.70 23.02
C SER A 252 0.72 2.94 21.75
N LEU A 253 1.16 2.36 20.64
CA LEU A 253 0.46 2.42 19.36
C LEU A 253 -0.91 1.75 19.46
N GLU A 254 -1.00 0.65 20.20
CA GLU A 254 -2.24 -0.08 20.47
C GLU A 254 -3.26 0.84 21.14
N SER A 255 -2.87 1.64 22.13
CA SER A 255 -3.77 2.63 22.75
C SER A 255 -4.25 3.69 21.76
N CYS A 256 -3.43 4.11 20.80
CA CYS A 256 -3.86 5.03 19.74
C CYS A 256 -4.87 4.38 18.78
N ILE A 257 -4.69 3.09 18.44
CA ILE A 257 -5.64 2.32 17.63
C ILE A 257 -6.95 2.11 18.40
N GLU A 258 -6.88 1.76 19.68
CA GLU A 258 -8.06 1.63 20.55
C GLU A 258 -8.83 2.94 20.64
N LEU A 259 -8.14 4.08 20.75
CA LEU A 259 -8.76 5.40 20.74
C LEU A 259 -9.44 5.69 19.38
N PHE A 260 -8.80 5.32 18.28
CA PHE A 260 -9.38 5.44 16.93
C PHE A 260 -10.64 4.59 16.74
N LEU A 261 -10.68 3.38 17.30
CA LEU A 261 -11.80 2.45 17.22
C LEU A 261 -12.83 2.63 18.35
N HIS A 262 -12.57 3.56 19.28
CA HIS A 262 -13.44 3.79 20.42
C HIS A 262 -14.85 4.19 19.96
N TYR A 263 -15.84 3.88 20.78
CA TYR A 263 -17.21 4.22 20.43
C TYR A 263 -17.42 5.74 20.50
N GLU A 264 -18.27 6.23 19.62
CA GLU A 264 -18.66 7.64 19.57
C GLU A 264 -20.13 7.79 19.93
N ASN A 265 -20.50 8.90 20.58
CA ASN A 265 -21.90 9.23 20.84
C ASN A 265 -22.36 10.29 19.84
N ILE A 266 -23.52 10.08 19.23
CA ILE A 266 -24.16 11.03 18.33
C ILE A 266 -25.55 11.38 18.85
N ASP A 267 -25.90 12.66 18.85
CA ASP A 267 -27.16 13.13 19.45
C ASP A 267 -28.34 13.14 18.44
N ASP A 268 -28.06 13.31 17.16
CA ASP A 268 -29.04 13.62 16.11
C ASP A 268 -29.15 12.54 15.02
N TRP A 269 -29.06 11.26 15.38
CA TRP A 269 -29.19 10.16 14.44
C TRP A 269 -30.65 9.83 14.12
N TYR A 270 -31.01 9.73 12.84
CA TYR A 270 -32.36 9.36 12.45
C TYR A 270 -32.56 7.84 12.55
N CYS A 271 -33.34 7.40 13.53
CA CYS A 271 -33.62 5.99 13.74
C CYS A 271 -34.83 5.53 12.91
N GLU A 272 -34.62 4.59 12.00
CA GLU A 272 -35.67 4.03 11.11
C GLU A 272 -36.79 3.32 11.88
N LYS A 273 -36.47 2.65 13.00
CA LYS A 273 -37.47 1.98 13.85
C LYS A 273 -38.26 2.94 14.73
N CYS A 274 -37.64 4.00 15.23
CA CYS A 274 -38.33 5.04 16.01
C CYS A 274 -39.04 6.08 15.13
N ASN A 275 -38.68 6.15 13.85
CA ASN A 275 -39.11 7.14 12.87
C ASN A 275 -38.87 8.60 13.35
N LYS A 276 -37.73 8.88 13.99
CA LYS A 276 -37.34 10.21 14.50
C LYS A 276 -35.86 10.27 14.91
N LYS A 277 -35.34 11.48 15.10
CA LYS A 277 -33.99 11.72 15.64
C LYS A 277 -33.84 11.20 17.07
N ARG A 278 -32.72 10.55 17.33
CA ARG A 278 -32.35 9.87 18.57
C ARG A 278 -30.86 9.95 18.81
N LYS A 279 -30.50 9.90 20.09
CA LYS A 279 -29.14 9.59 20.49
C LYS A 279 -28.80 8.17 20.05
N ALA A 280 -27.59 7.97 19.57
CA ALA A 280 -27.05 6.67 19.19
C ALA A 280 -25.57 6.55 19.55
N LYS A 281 -25.09 5.31 19.61
CA LYS A 281 -23.67 4.99 19.77
C LYS A 281 -23.15 4.39 18.48
N ILE A 282 -21.99 4.84 18.02
CA ILE A 282 -21.28 4.24 16.89
C ILE A 282 -20.15 3.38 17.44
N TYR A 283 -20.14 2.10 17.13
CA TYR A 283 -19.04 1.19 17.40
C TYR A 283 -18.25 0.94 16.12
N SER A 284 -16.92 0.86 16.23
CA SER A 284 -16.05 0.72 15.06
C SER A 284 -15.13 -0.47 15.27
N THR A 285 -15.04 -1.33 14.27
CA THR A 285 -14.17 -2.52 14.28
C THR A 285 -13.50 -2.66 12.92
N ILE A 286 -12.27 -3.17 12.88
CA ILE A 286 -11.63 -3.51 11.60
C ILE A 286 -12.25 -4.83 11.14
N SER A 287 -12.98 -4.80 10.02
CA SER A 287 -13.62 -5.98 9.43
C SER A 287 -12.65 -6.76 8.56
N ASP A 288 -11.93 -6.05 7.70
CA ASP A 288 -11.00 -6.64 6.75
C ASP A 288 -9.64 -6.00 6.93
N ILE A 289 -8.63 -6.86 7.04
CA ILE A 289 -7.26 -6.47 7.31
C ILE A 289 -6.44 -6.48 6.02
N PRO A 290 -5.68 -5.40 5.72
CA PRO A 290 -4.83 -5.35 4.54
C PRO A 290 -3.59 -6.22 4.70
N LYS A 291 -2.97 -6.69 3.63
CA LYS A 291 -1.67 -7.41 3.74
C LYS A 291 -0.56 -6.52 4.30
N VAL A 292 -0.66 -5.22 4.04
CA VAL A 292 0.27 -4.19 4.53
C VAL A 292 -0.54 -3.07 5.15
N LEU A 293 -0.43 -2.94 6.47
CA LEU A 293 -1.11 -1.90 7.22
C LEU A 293 -0.28 -0.63 7.27
N ILE A 294 -0.84 0.47 6.76
CA ILE A 294 -0.27 1.82 6.89
C ILE A 294 -0.93 2.51 8.06
N ILE A 295 -0.14 2.95 9.04
CA ILE A 295 -0.62 3.73 10.18
C ILE A 295 0.02 5.12 10.14
N GLN A 296 -0.82 6.14 10.03
CA GLN A 296 -0.41 7.53 10.18
C GLN A 296 -0.70 7.99 11.61
N LEU A 297 0.33 8.49 12.28
CA LEU A 297 0.19 9.12 13.59
C LEU A 297 -0.26 10.58 13.42
N VAL A 298 -1.52 10.87 13.72
CA VAL A 298 -2.06 12.24 13.67
C VAL A 298 -1.64 12.97 14.94
N ARG A 299 -0.58 13.77 14.83
CA ARG A 299 0.04 14.49 15.95
C ARG A 299 -0.47 15.92 16.04
N ILE A 300 -0.76 16.36 17.26
CA ILE A 300 -1.04 17.77 17.56
C ILE A 300 0.27 18.42 18.02
N TYR A 301 0.79 19.34 17.22
CA TYR A 301 2.01 20.06 17.57
C TYR A 301 1.70 21.28 18.44
N SER A 302 2.39 21.39 19.58
CA SER A 302 2.33 22.55 20.46
C SER A 302 3.73 23.11 20.68
N LYS A 303 3.86 24.44 20.65
CA LYS A 303 5.11 25.12 21.04
C LYS A 303 5.37 25.06 22.54
N LYS A 304 4.33 24.79 23.35
CA LYS A 304 4.38 24.82 24.82
C LYS A 304 4.71 23.46 25.44
N TYR A 305 4.34 22.38 24.76
CA TYR A 305 4.44 21.03 25.31
C TYR A 305 5.33 20.17 24.43
N PRO A 306 6.11 19.25 25.03
CA PRO A 306 6.93 18.31 24.28
C PRO A 306 6.07 17.41 23.37
N ILE A 307 6.68 16.93 22.28
CA ILE A 307 6.02 16.00 21.36
C ILE A 307 5.73 14.69 22.10
N GLN A 308 4.48 14.24 22.05
CA GLN A 308 4.08 12.96 22.63
C GLN A 308 4.87 11.79 22.03
N GLN A 309 5.60 11.04 22.85
CA GLN A 309 6.27 9.82 22.42
C GLN A 309 5.25 8.70 22.23
N VAL A 310 5.32 8.01 21.09
CA VAL A 310 4.51 6.83 20.78
C VAL A 310 5.45 5.63 20.69
N LEU A 311 5.20 4.60 21.50
CA LEU A 311 5.88 3.31 21.45
C LEU A 311 5.13 2.40 20.49
N PHE A 312 5.85 1.78 19.57
CA PHE A 312 5.28 0.78 18.64
C PHE A 312 6.19 -0.44 18.64
N PRO A 313 5.61 -1.66 18.61
CA PRO A 313 6.40 -2.88 18.57
C PRO A 313 7.07 -3.05 17.20
N LEU A 314 8.23 -3.70 17.18
CA LEU A 314 8.90 -4.06 15.93
C LEU A 314 8.32 -5.33 15.31
N ASN A 315 7.81 -6.24 16.14
CA ASN A 315 7.19 -7.49 15.72
C ASN A 315 5.87 -7.69 16.47
N ASP A 316 4.97 -8.48 15.89
CA ASP A 316 3.73 -8.93 16.53
C ASP A 316 2.81 -7.80 17.03
N LEU A 317 2.68 -6.68 16.29
CA LEU A 317 1.61 -5.71 16.54
C LEU A 317 0.26 -6.42 16.38
N VAL A 318 -0.50 -6.49 17.47
CA VAL A 318 -1.80 -7.19 17.49
C VAL A 318 -2.90 -6.27 17.00
N VAL A 319 -3.65 -6.71 16.00
CA VAL A 319 -4.87 -6.04 15.52
C VAL A 319 -6.05 -7.00 15.65
N GLN A 320 -7.05 -6.59 16.42
CA GLN A 320 -8.25 -7.40 16.66
C GLN A 320 -9.36 -7.04 15.66
N THR A 321 -9.86 -8.03 14.92
CA THR A 321 -10.99 -7.85 13.97
C THR A 321 -12.31 -8.34 14.50
N SER A 322 -12.27 -9.32 15.40
CA SER A 322 -13.45 -9.85 16.08
C SER A 322 -13.05 -10.39 17.47
N PRO A 323 -14.01 -10.70 18.37
CA PRO A 323 -13.71 -11.20 19.70
C PRO A 323 -12.75 -12.41 19.73
N ASN A 324 -12.71 -13.21 18.66
CA ASN A 324 -11.91 -14.44 18.57
C ASN A 324 -10.90 -14.43 17.41
N HIS A 325 -10.70 -13.31 16.72
CA HIS A 325 -9.77 -13.23 15.58
C HIS A 325 -8.79 -12.08 15.76
N PHE A 326 -7.51 -12.44 15.68
CA PHE A 326 -6.37 -11.55 15.85
C PHE A 326 -5.42 -11.77 14.69
N ASP A 327 -4.91 -10.66 14.16
CA ASP A 327 -3.84 -10.64 13.18
C ASP A 327 -2.62 -9.95 13.77
N PHE A 328 -1.45 -10.28 13.23
CA PHE A 328 -0.14 -9.85 13.73
C PHE A 328 0.64 -9.17 12.60
N TYR A 329 1.28 -8.05 12.93
CA TYR A 329 2.11 -7.31 11.98
C TYR A 329 3.52 -7.05 12.52
N ASP A 330 4.50 -7.23 11.63
CA ASP A 330 5.88 -6.83 11.86
C ASP A 330 6.17 -5.50 11.14
N LEU A 331 6.88 -4.61 11.84
CA LEU A 331 7.31 -3.34 11.28
C LEU A 331 8.48 -3.56 10.32
N TYR A 332 8.28 -3.20 9.04
CA TYR A 332 9.35 -3.25 8.04
C TYR A 332 9.83 -1.86 7.57
N SER A 333 9.04 -0.80 7.77
CA SER A 333 9.41 0.57 7.38
C SER A 333 8.70 1.60 8.26
N PHE A 334 9.34 2.75 8.49
CA PHE A 334 8.73 3.91 9.12
C PHE A 334 9.27 5.21 8.50
N ILE A 335 8.42 6.24 8.44
CA ILE A 335 8.77 7.58 7.93
C ILE A 335 8.77 8.54 9.13
N VAL A 336 9.84 9.32 9.27
CA VAL A 336 10.06 10.27 10.38
C VAL A 336 9.72 11.68 9.94
#